data_AF-A0A896Z937-F1
#
_entry.id   AF-A0A896Z937-F1
#
_cell.length_a   1.000
_cell.length_b   1.000
_cell.length_c   1.000
_cell.angle_alpha   90.00
_cell.angle_beta   90.00
_cell.angle_gamma   90.00
#
_symmetry.space_group_name_H-M   'P 1'
#
loop_
_entity.id
_entity.type
_entity.pdbx_description
1 polymer ?
#
loop_
_entity_poly.entity_id
_entity_poly.type
_entity_poly.pdbx_seq_one_letter_code
_entity_poly.pdbx_strand_id
1 'polypeptide(L)' 'SISANFDAFGFYGLLFAMFSIVCLGSSVWGHHMFTVGLDVKTAVFFSSVTMIIGVPTGI' A
#
# COMPACT_ATOMS: atom_id res chain seq x y z
N SER A 1 28.93 13.64 1.58
CA SER A 1 27.96 13.78 0.47
C SER A 1 27.07 12.56 0.49
N ILE A 2 25.81 12.68 0.92
CA ILE A 2 24.83 11.63 0.66
C ILE A 2 24.55 11.70 -0.84
N SER A 3 25.35 10.98 -1.62
CA SER A 3 25.02 10.68 -3.01
C SER A 3 23.88 9.67 -2.95
N ALA A 4 22.65 10.17 -2.83
CA ALA A 4 21.53 9.42 -3.35
C ALA A 4 21.86 9.21 -4.83
N ASN A 5 22.30 8.00 -5.18
CA ASN A 5 22.55 7.64 -6.57
C ASN A 5 21.25 7.93 -7.32
N PHE A 6 21.27 8.94 -8.20
CA PHE A 6 20.10 9.37 -8.96
C PHE A 6 19.60 8.28 -9.94
N ASP A 7 20.36 7.20 -10.08
CA ASP A 7 20.00 5.97 -10.75
C ASP A 7 19.57 4.90 -9.74
N ALA A 8 18.46 5.15 -9.02
CA ALA A 8 17.80 4.06 -8.31
C ALA A 8 17.47 2.97 -9.33
N PHE A 9 18.02 1.76 -9.13
CA PHE A 9 17.78 0.62 -10.01
C PHE A 9 16.27 0.41 -10.15
N GLY A 10 15.74 0.58 -11.36
CA GLY A 10 14.30 0.49 -11.60
C GLY A 10 13.49 1.71 -11.16
N PHE A 11 13.95 2.94 -11.47
CA PHE A 11 13.19 4.19 -11.23
C PHE A 11 11.69 4.10 -11.57
N TYR A 12 11.34 3.54 -12.73
CA TYR A 12 9.94 3.34 -13.10
C TYR A 12 9.20 2.38 -12.15
N GLY A 13 9.88 1.32 -11.69
CA GLY A 13 9.34 0.39 -10.70
C GLY A 13 9.04 1.08 -9.37
N LEU A 14 9.97 1.88 -8.86
CA LEU A 14 9.75 2.71 -7.66
C LEU A 14 8.65 3.75 -7.86
N LEU A 15 8.56 4.39 -9.04
CA LEU A 15 7.48 5.33 -9.35
C LEU A 15 6.11 4.68 -9.29
N PHE A 16 5.94 3.52 -9.95
CA PHE A 16 4.67 2.79 -9.93
C PHE A 16 4.36 2.21 -8.55
N ALA A 17 5.37 1.80 -7.79
CA ALA A 17 5.20 1.35 -6.41
C ALA A 17 4.69 2.47 -5.50
N MET A 18 5.33 3.65 -5.54
CA MET A 18 4.92 4.83 -4.78
C MET A 18 3.51 5.29 -5.17
N PHE A 19 3.20 5.33 -6.46
CA PHE A 19 1.86 5.67 -6.94
C PHE A 19 0.81 4.67 -6.43
N SER A 20 1.11 3.37 -6.50
CA SER A 20 0.22 2.31 -6.02
C SER A 20 -0.04 2.41 -4.52
N ILE A 21 0.99 2.73 -3.70
CA ILE A 21 0.84 2.94 -2.26
C ILE A 21 -0.12 4.10 -1.97
N VAL A 22 -0.01 5.22 -2.68
CA VAL A 22 -0.92 6.37 -2.48
C VAL A 22 -2.35 6.03 -2.87
N CYS A 23 -2.56 5.42 -4.04
CA CYS A 23 -3.89 5.03 -4.51
C CYS A 23 -4.56 4.04 -3.56
N LEU A 24 -3.86 2.95 -3.21
CA LEU A 24 -4.39 1.92 -2.32
C LEU A 24 -4.52 2.41 -0.88
N GLY A 25 -3.61 3.28 -0.41
CA GLY A 25 -3.63 3.86 0.93
C GLY A 25 -4.91 4.62 1.26
N SER A 26 -5.53 5.27 0.27
CA SER A 26 -6.83 5.95 0.45
C SER A 26 -7.97 4.97 0.77
N SER A 27 -7.85 3.72 0.32
CA SER A 27 -8.90 2.71 0.41
C SER A 27 -8.83 1.82 1.66
N VAL A 28 -7.78 1.89 2.49
CA VAL A 28 -7.56 0.93 3.60
C VAL A 28 -7.96 1.40 4.99
N TRP A 29 -8.42 2.65 5.16
CA TRP A 29 -8.84 3.21 6.45
C TRP A 29 -9.75 2.26 7.27
N GLY A 30 -10.63 1.50 6.59
CA GLY A 30 -11.55 0.55 7.22
C GLY A 30 -10.87 -0.52 8.08
N HIS A 31 -9.56 -0.79 7.90
CA HIS A 31 -8.85 -1.73 8.77
C HIS A 31 -8.75 -1.26 10.23
N HIS A 32 -8.86 0.04 10.50
CA HIS A 32 -8.88 0.55 11.88
C HIS A 32 -10.22 0.29 12.58
N MET A 33 -11.24 -0.10 11.83
CA MET A 33 -12.61 -0.26 12.30
C MET A 33 -13.06 -1.72 12.42
N PHE A 34 -12.15 -2.70 12.36
CA PHE A 34 -12.55 -4.11 12.37
C PHE A 34 -13.39 -4.54 13.59
N THR A 35 -13.30 -3.83 14.71
CA THR A 35 -14.08 -4.13 15.92
C THR A 35 -15.42 -3.39 16.03
N VAL A 36 -15.81 -2.55 15.06
CA VAL A 36 -17.05 -1.75 15.16
C VAL A 36 -18.30 -2.47 14.65
N GLY A 37 -18.18 -3.75 14.26
CA GLY A 37 -19.30 -4.54 13.72
C GLY A 37 -19.47 -4.46 12.21
N LEU A 38 -18.37 -4.39 11.46
CA LEU A 38 -18.36 -4.40 9.99
C LEU A 38 -18.80 -5.77 9.43
N ASP A 39 -19.52 -5.80 8.29
CA ASP A 39 -19.85 -7.05 7.60
C ASP A 39 -18.60 -7.84 7.21
N VAL A 40 -18.68 -9.17 7.27
CA VAL A 40 -17.55 -10.08 7.03
C VAL A 40 -16.93 -9.84 5.66
N LYS A 41 -17.72 -9.58 4.61
CA LYS A 41 -17.17 -9.36 3.26
C LYS A 41 -16.38 -8.06 3.19
N THR A 42 -16.87 -7.03 3.86
CA THR A 42 -16.19 -5.73 3.93
C THR A 42 -14.92 -5.82 4.77
N ALA A 43 -14.92 -6.61 5.84
CA ALA A 43 -13.74 -6.80 6.68
C ALA A 43 -12.63 -7.55 5.93
N VAL A 44 -13.00 -8.61 5.22
CA VAL A 44 -12.07 -9.36 4.35
C VAL A 44 -11.54 -8.48 3.21
N PHE A 45 -12.39 -7.64 2.61
CA PHE A 45 -11.94 -6.66 1.62
C PHE A 45 -10.86 -5.71 2.18
N PHE A 46 -11.13 -4.96 3.24
CA PHE A 46 -10.13 -4.02 3.78
C PHE A 46 -8.86 -4.73 4.29
N SER A 47 -9.00 -5.94 4.84
CA SER A 47 -7.85 -6.77 5.27
C SER A 47 -6.98 -7.17 4.07
N SER A 48 -7.59 -7.70 3.01
CA SER A 48 -6.87 -8.09 1.80
C SER A 48 -6.21 -6.91 1.09
N VAL A 49 -6.89 -5.76 0.96
CA VAL A 49 -6.30 -4.56 0.33
C VAL A 49 -5.12 -4.03 1.14
N THR A 50 -5.20 -4.05 2.47
CA THR A 50 -4.06 -3.68 3.34
C THR A 50 -2.86 -4.60 3.12
N MET A 51 -3.11 -5.90 2.94
CA MET A 51 -2.04 -6.85 2.63
C MET A 51 -1.42 -6.62 1.25
N ILE A 52 -2.22 -6.25 0.24
CA ILE A 52 -1.74 -5.96 -1.12
C ILE A 52 -0.75 -4.79 -1.15
N ILE A 53 -0.89 -3.80 -0.25
CA ILE A 53 0.08 -2.69 -0.11
C ILE A 53 1.49 -3.20 0.25
N GLY A 54 1.61 -4.39 0.83
CA GLY A 54 2.90 -5.02 1.11
C GLY A 54 3.74 -5.28 -0.14
N VAL A 55 3.12 -5.48 -1.32
CA VAL A 55 3.83 -5.72 -2.58
C VAL A 55 4.63 -4.48 -3.01
N PRO A 56 4.02 -3.30 -3.28
CA PRO A 56 4.78 -2.11 -3.65
C PRO A 56 5.69 -1.58 -2.54
N THR A 57 5.43 -1.92 -1.27
CA THR A 57 6.35 -1.55 -0.17
C THR A 57 7.63 -2.39 -0.18
N GLY A 58 7.58 -3.62 -0.71
CA GLY A 58 8.73 -4.50 -0.84
C GLY A 58 9.53 -4.32 -2.13
N ILE A 59 9.06 -3.48 -3.06
CA ILE A 59 9.76 -3.07 -4.29
C ILE A 59 10.67 -1.89 -3.97
#